data_AF-A0A967KCL1-F1
#
_entry.id   AF-A0A967KCL1-F1
#
_cell.length_a   1.000
_cell.length_b   1.000
_cell.length_c   1.000
_cell.angle_alpha   90.00
_cell.angle_beta   90.00
_cell.angle_gamma   90.00
#
_symmetry.space_group_name_H-M   'P 1'
#
loop_
_entity.id
_entity.type
_entity.pdbx_description
1 polymer ?
#
loop_
_entity_poly.entity_id
_entity_poly.type
_entity_poly.pdbx_seq_one_letter_code
_entity_poly.pdbx_strand_id
1 'polypeptide(L)'
;DRDLLVTGALLHDVGKTAEFEGEIVYDYSEAGRLIGHLAIGDHIVADMVKEIEDFPERLELKLRHLILSHHGELIKGAVVHPKTREAYVLNLLDEIDSRLDAINKIGEKADDIWSDYIKPLEDFLFFG
;
A
#
# COMPACT_ATOMS: atom_id res chain seq x y z
N ASP A 1 6.21 2.76 17.88
CA ASP A 1 7.44 2.02 17.57
C ASP A 1 7.89 2.46 16.19
N ARG A 2 9.01 3.19 16.11
CA ARG A 2 9.47 3.80 14.86
C ARG A 2 9.96 2.74 13.88
N ASP A 3 10.70 1.76 14.35
CA ASP A 3 11.37 0.77 13.51
C ASP A 3 10.34 -0.19 12.90
N LEU A 4 9.32 -0.55 13.68
CA LEU A 4 8.17 -1.30 13.16
C LEU A 4 7.42 -0.52 12.06
N LEU A 5 7.12 0.77 12.28
CA LEU A 5 6.40 1.58 11.30
C LEU A 5 7.20 1.75 10.01
N VAL A 6 8.50 2.07 10.10
CA VAL A 6 9.36 2.25 8.92
C VAL A 6 9.49 0.95 8.15
N THR A 7 9.72 -0.17 8.85
CA THR A 7 9.78 -1.50 8.23
C THR A 7 8.45 -1.84 7.54
N GLY A 8 7.32 -1.61 8.22
CA GLY A 8 5.99 -1.81 7.63
C GLY A 8 5.76 -0.94 6.41
N ALA A 9 6.15 0.33 6.44
CA ALA A 9 6.02 1.23 5.30
C ALA A 9 6.85 0.79 4.09
N LEU A 10 8.02 0.21 4.29
CA LEU A 10 8.82 -0.34 3.19
C LEU A 10 8.23 -1.63 2.60
N LEU A 11 7.52 -2.42 3.41
CA LEU A 11 7.06 -3.76 3.04
C LEU A 11 5.57 -3.87 2.71
N HIS A 12 4.76 -2.86 3.04
CA HIS A 12 3.30 -2.95 2.97
C HIS A 12 2.77 -3.43 1.61
N ASP A 13 3.46 -3.02 0.54
CA ASP A 13 3.13 -3.33 -0.84
C ASP A 13 4.13 -4.28 -1.54
N VAL A 14 4.97 -4.98 -0.78
CA VAL A 14 6.01 -5.86 -1.34
C VAL A 14 5.44 -6.93 -2.29
N GLY A 15 4.19 -7.34 -2.07
CA GLY A 15 3.50 -8.30 -2.93
C GLY A 15 3.29 -7.81 -4.37
N LYS A 16 3.30 -6.50 -4.63
CA LYS A 16 3.21 -5.94 -5.99
C LYS A 16 4.36 -6.41 -6.89
N THR A 17 5.51 -6.76 -6.31
CA THR A 17 6.67 -7.29 -7.04
C THR A 17 6.42 -8.64 -7.72
N ALA A 18 5.42 -9.39 -7.26
CA ALA A 18 4.99 -10.65 -7.88
C ALA A 18 3.53 -10.59 -8.39
N GLU A 19 2.80 -9.52 -8.10
CA GLU A 19 1.46 -9.26 -8.65
C GLU A 19 1.50 -8.87 -10.13
N PHE A 20 2.52 -8.08 -10.51
CA PHE A 20 2.71 -7.62 -11.88
C PHE A 20 3.87 -8.37 -12.57
N GLU A 21 3.73 -8.57 -13.87
CA GLU A 21 4.76 -9.12 -14.74
C GLU A 21 4.91 -8.29 -16.03
N GLY A 22 6.04 -8.47 -16.72
CA GLY A 22 6.37 -7.76 -17.95
C GLY A 22 7.29 -6.56 -17.77
N GLU A 23 8.23 -6.37 -18.70
CA GLU A 23 9.23 -5.30 -18.66
C GLU A 23 8.81 -4.04 -19.43
N ILE A 24 7.99 -4.19 -20.49
CA ILE A 24 7.60 -3.10 -21.40
C ILE A 24 6.09 -2.80 -21.29
N VAL A 25 5.27 -3.82 -21.06
CA VAL A 25 3.84 -3.70 -20.80
C VAL A 25 3.59 -4.44 -19.50
N TYR A 26 3.20 -3.70 -18.47
CA TYR A 26 2.79 -4.29 -17.19
C TYR A 26 1.44 -5.00 -17.39
N ASP A 27 1.41 -6.30 -17.12
CA ASP A 27 0.17 -7.07 -16.94
C ASP A 27 0.20 -7.73 -15.56
N TYR A 28 -0.94 -8.23 -15.11
CA TYR A 28 -1.01 -9.03 -13.90
C TYR A 28 -0.52 -10.46 -14.17
N SER A 29 0.36 -10.94 -13.28
CA SER A 29 0.77 -12.35 -13.27
C SER A 29 -0.41 -13.26 -12.91
N GLU A 30 -0.30 -14.57 -13.18
CA GLU A 30 -1.31 -15.54 -12.76
C GLU A 30 -1.53 -15.50 -11.24
N ALA A 31 -0.44 -15.41 -10.46
CA ALA A 31 -0.51 -15.25 -9.01
C ALA A 31 -1.19 -13.93 -8.62
N GLY A 32 -0.87 -12.83 -9.28
CA GLY A 32 -1.52 -11.53 -9.07
C GLY A 32 -3.03 -11.60 -9.29
N ARG A 33 -3.47 -12.24 -10.37
CA ARG A 33 -4.90 -12.39 -10.71
C ARG A 33 -5.65 -13.31 -9.75
N LEU A 34 -5.01 -14.37 -9.26
CA LEU A 34 -5.67 -15.37 -8.41
C LEU A 34 -5.60 -15.07 -6.91
N ILE A 35 -4.54 -14.39 -6.46
CA ILE A 35 -4.19 -14.25 -5.03
C ILE A 35 -4.21 -12.78 -4.60
N GLY A 36 -3.62 -11.88 -5.40
CA GLY A 36 -3.48 -10.45 -5.10
C GLY A 36 -2.32 -10.10 -4.15
N HIS A 37 -1.80 -8.87 -4.26
CA HIS A 37 -0.58 -8.44 -3.57
C HIS A 37 -0.63 -8.53 -2.04
N LEU A 38 -1.78 -8.37 -1.39
CA LEU A 38 -1.85 -8.44 0.09
C LEU A 38 -1.50 -9.83 0.61
N ALA A 39 -2.11 -10.86 0.03
CA ALA A 39 -1.86 -12.25 0.42
C ALA A 39 -0.47 -12.70 -0.03
N ILE A 40 -0.01 -12.27 -1.22
CA ILE A 40 1.36 -12.49 -1.67
C ILE A 40 2.37 -11.81 -0.72
N GLY A 41 2.12 -10.57 -0.31
CA GLY A 41 2.99 -9.81 0.60
C GLY A 41 3.07 -10.41 2.00
N ASP A 42 1.93 -10.85 2.56
CA ASP A 42 1.91 -11.60 3.83
C ASP A 42 2.73 -12.88 3.73
N HIS A 43 2.60 -13.61 2.62
CA HIS A 43 3.36 -14.84 2.39
C HIS A 43 4.88 -14.58 2.29
N ILE A 44 5.29 -13.58 1.49
CA ILE A 44 6.69 -13.18 1.36
C ILE A 44 7.29 -12.84 2.73
N VAL A 45 6.60 -12.01 3.53
CA VAL A 45 7.12 -11.58 4.83
C VAL A 45 7.13 -12.73 5.84
N ALA A 46 6.11 -13.58 5.85
CA ALA A 46 6.09 -14.77 6.70
C ALA A 46 7.23 -15.74 6.38
N ASP A 47 7.60 -15.90 5.11
CA ASP A 47 8.73 -16.74 4.71
C ASP A 47 10.08 -16.10 5.04
N MET A 48 10.26 -14.80 4.79
CA MET A 48 11.49 -14.08 5.16
C MET A 48 11.76 -14.10 6.66
N VAL A 49 10.72 -14.05 7.49
CA VAL A 49 10.85 -14.12 8.95
C VAL A 49 11.38 -15.48 9.41
N LYS A 50 11.01 -16.59 8.75
CA LYS A 50 11.48 -17.94 9.10
C LYS A 50 12.98 -18.12 8.87
N GLU A 51 13.57 -17.34 7.97
CA GLU A 51 15.00 -17.36 7.67
C GLU A 51 15.84 -16.64 8.75
N ILE A 52 15.19 -15.94 9.70
CA ILE A 52 15.86 -15.23 10.79
C ILE A 52 15.72 -16.07 12.08
N GLU A 53 16.86 -16.56 12.58
CA GLU A 53 16.91 -17.31 13.84
C GLU A 53 16.36 -16.47 15.00
N ASP A 54 15.52 -17.09 15.84
CA ASP A 54 14.90 -16.49 17.02
C ASP A 54 14.08 -15.20 16.76
N PHE A 55 13.47 -15.07 15.57
CA PHE A 55 12.62 -13.91 15.29
C PHE A 55 11.42 -13.84 16.27
N PRO A 56 11.14 -12.69 16.91
CA PRO A 56 10.07 -12.62 17.90
C PRO A 56 8.67 -12.79 17.28
N GLU A 57 7.94 -13.82 17.73
CA GLU A 57 6.59 -14.15 17.22
C GLU A 57 5.61 -12.96 17.24
N ARG A 58 5.63 -12.16 18.31
CA ARG A 58 4.77 -10.96 18.40
C ARG A 58 5.18 -9.85 17.42
N LEU A 59 6.45 -9.78 17.05
CA LEU A 59 6.93 -8.82 16.06
C LEU A 59 6.49 -9.25 14.65
N GLU A 60 6.55 -10.55 14.35
CA GLU A 60 6.04 -11.12 13.09
C GLU A 60 4.57 -10.78 12.90
N LEU A 61 3.74 -11.07 13.91
CA LEU A 61 2.30 -10.79 13.87
C LEU A 61 2.02 -9.30 13.62
N LYS A 62 2.81 -8.40 14.19
CA LYS A 62 2.66 -6.95 13.98
C LYS A 62 3.04 -6.53 12.57
N LEU A 63 4.13 -7.08 12.00
CA LEU A 63 4.55 -6.80 10.63
C LEU A 63 3.51 -7.29 9.61
N ARG A 64 3.05 -8.52 9.78
CA ARG A 64 1.99 -9.11 8.95
C ARG A 64 0.68 -8.34 9.05
N HIS A 65 0.31 -7.90 10.27
CA HIS A 65 -0.86 -7.03 10.48
C HIS A 65 -0.73 -5.70 9.73
N LEU A 66 0.47 -5.10 9.66
CA LEU A 66 0.68 -3.86 8.88
C LEU A 66 0.39 -4.08 7.40
N ILE A 67 0.88 -5.18 6.82
CA ILE A 67 0.62 -5.54 5.42
C ILE A 67 -0.87 -5.80 5.20
N LEU A 68 -1.52 -6.61 6.04
CA LEU A 68 -2.91 -7.01 5.82
C LEU A 68 -3.94 -5.91 6.08
N SER A 69 -3.55 -4.82 6.75
CA SER A 69 -4.45 -3.74 7.16
C SER A 69 -4.18 -2.36 6.56
N HIS A 70 -3.14 -2.20 5.75
CA HIS A 70 -2.72 -0.86 5.29
C HIS A 70 -3.76 -0.15 4.42
N HIS A 71 -4.64 -0.85 3.71
CA HIS A 71 -5.79 -0.25 2.99
C HIS A 71 -6.89 0.32 3.91
N GLY A 72 -6.79 0.09 5.23
CA GLY A 72 -7.66 0.70 6.25
C GLY A 72 -9.04 0.07 6.40
N GLU A 73 -9.85 0.13 5.34
CA GLU A 73 -11.24 -0.33 5.34
C GLU A 73 -11.40 -1.57 4.47
N LEU A 74 -12.29 -2.49 4.89
CA LEU A 74 -12.58 -3.70 4.12
C LEU A 74 -13.12 -3.39 2.72
N ILE A 75 -13.91 -2.32 2.60
CA ILE A 75 -14.45 -1.86 1.31
C ILE A 75 -13.37 -1.27 0.38
N LYS A 76 -12.25 -0.82 0.95
CA LYS A 76 -11.07 -0.34 0.23
C LYS A 76 -10.08 -1.47 -0.08
N GLY A 77 -10.40 -2.72 0.27
CA GLY A 77 -9.58 -3.90 -0.03
C GLY A 77 -8.71 -4.40 1.13
N ALA A 78 -8.80 -3.82 2.32
CA ALA A 78 -8.10 -4.34 3.50
C ALA A 78 -8.63 -5.74 3.88
N VAL A 79 -7.75 -6.63 4.36
CA VAL A 79 -8.17 -7.93 4.91
C VAL A 79 -8.73 -7.75 6.31
N VAL A 80 -8.14 -6.83 7.09
CA VAL A 80 -8.59 -6.46 8.43
C VAL A 80 -8.39 -4.96 8.66
N HIS A 81 -9.20 -4.36 9.54
CA HIS A 81 -8.97 -2.98 9.97
C HIS A 81 -7.63 -2.81 10.71
N PRO A 82 -6.99 -1.63 10.63
CA PRO A 82 -5.88 -1.26 11.50
C PRO A 82 -6.24 -1.42 12.98
N LYS A 83 -5.35 -2.05 13.76
CA LYS A 83 -5.55 -2.32 15.20
C LYS A 83 -4.40 -1.84 16.07
N THR A 84 -3.37 -1.27 15.46
CA THR A 84 -2.18 -0.74 16.14
C THR A 84 -1.97 0.71 15.72
N ARG A 85 -1.26 1.48 16.56
CA ARG A 85 -0.93 2.87 16.25
C ARG A 85 -0.15 2.97 14.93
N GLU A 86 0.79 2.05 14.74
CA GLU A 86 1.61 1.96 13.54
C GLU A 86 0.75 1.66 12.30
N ALA A 87 -0.23 0.76 12.38
CA ALA A 87 -1.10 0.44 11.24
C ALA A 87 -2.04 1.58 10.88
N TYR A 88 -2.57 2.29 11.88
CA TYR A 88 -3.38 3.49 11.62
C TYR A 88 -2.56 4.59 10.94
N VAL A 89 -1.33 4.82 11.41
CA VAL A 89 -0.43 5.80 10.79
C VAL A 89 -0.06 5.38 9.38
N LEU A 90 0.28 4.10 9.17
CA LEU A 90 0.63 3.58 7.85
C LEU A 90 -0.50 3.75 6.84
N ASN A 91 -1.73 3.39 7.19
CA ASN A 91 -2.90 3.60 6.33
C ASN A 91 -3.08 5.07 5.94
N LEU A 92 -2.94 5.99 6.91
CA LEU A 92 -3.06 7.42 6.61
C LEU A 92 -1.94 7.92 5.69
N LEU A 93 -0.72 7.43 5.88
CA LEU A 93 0.42 7.79 5.02
C LEU A 93 0.21 7.27 3.60
N ASP A 94 -0.24 6.03 3.44
CA ASP A 94 -0.55 5.42 2.13
C ASP A 94 -1.68 6.18 1.40
N GLU A 95 -2.77 6.51 2.12
CA GLU A 95 -3.87 7.29 1.55
C GLU A 95 -3.43 8.70 1.13
N ILE A 96 -2.55 9.34 1.90
CA ILE A 96 -1.99 10.65 1.55
C ILE A 96 -1.10 10.54 0.30
N ASP A 97 -0.20 9.54 0.25
CA ASP A 97 0.73 9.34 -0.87
C ASP A 97 -0.03 9.12 -2.18
N SER A 98 -1.03 8.22 -2.16
CA SER A 98 -1.90 7.95 -3.30
C SER A 98 -2.65 9.18 -3.80
N ARG A 99 -3.18 10.01 -2.88
CA ARG A 99 -3.85 11.28 -3.25
C ARG A 99 -2.87 12.28 -3.84
N LEU A 100 -1.66 12.40 -3.28
CA LEU A 100 -0.64 13.32 -3.79
C LEU A 100 -0.16 12.91 -5.18
N ASP A 101 0.05 11.62 -5.43
CA ASP A 101 0.39 11.12 -6.77
C ASP A 101 -0.71 11.44 -7.79
N ALA A 102 -1.99 11.27 -7.41
CA ALA A 102 -3.12 11.67 -8.25
C ALA A 102 -3.13 13.18 -8.54
N ILE A 103 -2.94 14.02 -7.51
CA ILE A 103 -2.86 15.49 -7.64
C ILE A 103 -1.74 15.89 -8.60
N ASN A 104 -0.55 15.31 -8.46
CA ASN A 104 0.62 15.61 -9.29
C ASN A 104 0.35 15.26 -10.77
N LYS A 105 -0.19 14.07 -11.04
CA LYS A 105 -0.54 13.63 -12.39
C LYS A 105 -1.58 14.51 -13.07
N ILE A 106 -2.48 15.11 -12.29
CA ILE A 106 -3.47 16.05 -12.80
C ILE A 106 -2.81 17.39 -13.11
N GLY A 107 -1.96 17.89 -12.21
CA GLY A 107 -1.20 19.12 -12.42
C GLY A 107 -0.30 19.07 -13.67
N GLU A 108 0.33 17.93 -13.95
CA GLU A 108 1.15 17.74 -15.17
C GLU A 108 0.36 17.84 -16.47
N LYS A 109 -0.96 17.61 -16.44
CA LYS A 109 -1.86 17.64 -17.60
C LYS A 109 -2.74 18.88 -17.64
N ALA A 110 -2.73 19.70 -16.60
CA ALA A 110 -3.57 20.87 -16.52
C ALA A 110 -3.00 21.97 -17.43
N ASP A 111 -3.76 22.36 -18.45
CA ASP A 111 -3.44 23.49 -19.33
C ASP A 111 -3.88 24.85 -18.74
N ASP A 112 -4.62 24.82 -17.62
CA ASP A 112 -5.17 25.98 -16.91
C ASP A 112 -4.82 25.91 -15.42
N ILE A 113 -4.99 27.03 -14.72
CA ILE A 113 -4.71 27.22 -13.29
C ILE A 113 -5.63 26.37 -12.41
N TRP A 114 -6.81 25.99 -12.92
CA TRP A 114 -7.75 25.10 -12.24
C TRP A 114 -7.87 23.77 -12.98
N SER A 115 -7.98 22.68 -12.23
CA SER A 115 -8.36 21.39 -12.78
C SER A 115 -9.84 21.35 -13.18
N ASP A 116 -10.21 20.41 -14.05
CA ASP A 116 -11.59 19.91 -14.11
C ASP A 116 -12.00 19.27 -12.77
N TYR A 117 -13.28 18.98 -12.59
CA TYR A 117 -13.77 18.29 -11.38
C TYR A 117 -13.17 16.89 -11.25
N ILE A 118 -12.51 16.62 -10.12
CA ILE A 118 -11.82 15.35 -9.88
C ILE A 118 -12.69 14.48 -9.01
N LYS A 119 -13.45 13.58 -9.65
CA LYS A 119 -14.39 12.71 -8.97
C LYS A 119 -13.80 11.93 -7.78
N PRO A 120 -12.59 11.35 -7.83
CA PRO A 120 -11.99 10.67 -6.67
C PRO A 120 -11.71 11.58 -5.46
N LEU A 121 -11.54 12.88 -5.69
CA LEU A 121 -11.29 13.88 -4.64
C LEU A 121 -12.54 14.69 -4.27
N GLU A 122 -13.62 14.54 -5.06
CA GLU A 122 -14.87 15.30 -4.97
C GLU A 122 -14.69 16.82 -4.98
N ASP A 123 -13.64 17.31 -5.67
CA ASP A 123 -13.29 18.72 -5.67
C ASP A 123 -12.59 19.16 -6.97
N PHE A 124 -12.39 20.47 -7.09
CA PHE A 124 -11.49 21.10 -8.06
C PHE A 124 -10.16 21.44 -7.38
N LEU A 125 -9.06 21.30 -8.11
CA LEU A 125 -7.73 21.67 -7.62
C LEU A 125 -7.27 22.97 -8.26
N PHE A 126 -6.61 23.79 -7.46
CA PHE A 126 -5.96 25.01 -7.88
C PHE A 126 -4.45 24.78 -7.94
N PHE A 127 -3.84 25.09 -9.08
CA PHE A 127 -2.42 24.88 -9.34
C PHE A 127 -1.60 26.18 -9.40
N GLY A 128 -2.26 27.35 -9.38
CA GLY A 128 -1.60 28.66 -9.35
C GLY A 128 -1.42 29.32 -10.70
#